data_AF-A0A5N6U4F6-F1
#
_entry.id   AF-A0A5N6U4F6-F1
#
_cell.length_a   1.000
_cell.length_b   1.000
_cell.length_c   1.000
_cell.angle_alpha   90.00
_cell.angle_beta   90.00
_cell.angle_gamma   90.00
#
_symmetry.space_group_name_H-M   'P 1'
#
loop_
_entity.id
_entity.type
_entity.pdbx_description
1 polymer ?
#
loop_
_entity_poly.entity_id
_entity_poly.type
_entity_poly.pdbx_seq_one_letter_code
_entity_poly.pdbx_strand_id
1 'polypeptide(L)'
;MGFGAPGAGANPSKPTPPERGSFPLDHEGECKHLIKDYLKCLKLQRGVNDDACRKLAKGYLACRMDKNLMAPDNFRNLGLIFDKDAEKSGNESSGTQ
;
A
#
# COMPACT_ATOMS: atom_id res chain seq x y z
N MET A 1 18.88 42.32 -12.18
CA MET A 1 20.09 41.48 -12.03
C MET A 1 20.59 41.56 -10.58
N GLY A 2 21.01 40.43 -10.00
CA GLY A 2 21.89 40.31 -8.81
C GLY A 2 21.15 40.03 -7.51
N PHE A 3 20.99 38.80 -6.97
CA PHE A 3 21.91 37.70 -6.62
C PHE A 3 22.94 38.02 -5.51
N GLY A 4 22.75 37.41 -4.32
CA GLY A 4 23.80 37.00 -3.35
C GLY A 4 23.89 37.84 -2.05
N ALA A 5 23.25 37.51 -0.91
CA ALA A 5 23.49 36.43 0.09
C ALA A 5 24.53 36.81 1.18
N PRO A 6 24.67 36.13 2.35
CA PRO A 6 23.79 35.22 3.12
C PRO A 6 23.77 35.50 4.66
N GLY A 7 22.83 34.90 5.41
CA GLY A 7 23.07 34.61 6.83
C GLY A 7 21.93 34.88 7.80
N ALA A 8 20.84 34.11 7.73
CA ALA A 8 19.96 33.96 8.89
C ALA A 8 19.22 32.62 8.83
N GLY A 9 19.71 31.66 9.62
CA GLY A 9 18.83 30.73 10.33
C GLY A 9 18.01 29.73 9.51
N ALA A 10 18.66 28.88 8.70
CA ALA A 10 18.08 27.58 8.41
C ALA A 10 18.30 26.68 9.64
N ASN A 11 17.48 26.86 10.68
CA ASN A 11 17.33 25.84 11.70
C ASN A 11 16.83 24.58 10.99
N PRO A 12 17.56 23.44 11.00
CA PRO A 12 17.00 22.18 10.56
C PRO A 12 16.05 21.70 11.66
N SER A 13 14.93 22.41 11.83
CA SER A 13 13.78 21.91 12.55
C SER A 13 13.33 20.69 11.77
N LYS A 14 13.86 19.52 12.16
CA LYS A 14 13.31 18.24 11.77
C LYS A 14 11.82 18.40 12.07
N PRO A 15 10.93 18.37 11.07
CA PRO A 15 9.51 18.54 11.34
C PRO A 15 9.14 17.49 12.38
N THR A 16 8.73 17.94 13.57
CA THR A 16 8.24 17.05 14.61
C THR A 16 7.06 16.28 14.03
N PRO A 17 7.09 14.94 14.04
CA PRO A 17 5.96 14.13 13.56
C PRO A 17 4.73 14.52 14.37
N PRO A 18 3.73 15.18 13.74
CA PRO A 18 2.73 14.54 12.89
C PRO A 18 2.44 15.28 11.57
N GLU A 19 3.15 16.36 11.27
CA GLU A 19 2.89 17.29 10.14
C GLU A 19 3.09 16.68 8.74
N ARG A 20 3.64 15.45 8.66
CA ARG A 20 3.72 14.69 7.42
C ARG A 20 2.71 13.56 7.32
N GLY A 21 1.65 13.60 8.13
CA GLY A 21 0.51 12.70 8.03
C GLY A 21 0.93 11.25 7.87
N SER A 22 1.09 10.52 8.98
CA SER A 22 0.75 9.10 8.92
C SER A 22 -0.69 9.08 8.43
N PHE A 23 -0.86 8.80 7.15
CA PHE A 23 -2.13 8.94 6.45
C PHE A 23 -3.20 8.35 7.36
N PRO A 24 -4.32 9.05 7.65
CA PRO A 24 -5.38 8.53 8.53
C PRO A 24 -5.99 7.18 8.09
N LEU A 25 -5.48 6.57 7.01
CA LEU A 25 -5.67 5.18 6.57
C LEU A 25 -4.90 4.13 7.40
N ASP A 26 -3.95 4.49 8.27
CA ASP A 26 -3.31 3.52 9.18
C ASP A 26 -3.93 3.63 10.58
N HIS A 27 -5.26 3.48 10.66
CA HIS A 27 -6.00 3.76 11.88
C HIS A 27 -5.64 2.79 13.04
N GLU A 28 -5.06 1.62 12.74
CA GLU A 28 -4.76 0.60 13.77
C GLU A 28 -3.73 -0.46 13.30
N GLY A 29 -3.27 -0.41 12.05
CA GLY A 29 -2.36 -1.41 11.49
C GLY A 29 -2.98 -2.80 11.29
N GLU A 30 -4.30 -2.89 11.09
CA GLU A 30 -5.06 -4.14 10.91
C GLU A 30 -4.44 -5.06 9.83
N CYS A 31 -4.12 -4.50 8.66
CA CYS A 31 -3.52 -5.25 7.54
C CYS A 31 -1.98 -5.33 7.60
N LYS A 32 -1.35 -4.89 8.71
CA LYS A 32 0.11 -4.77 8.83
C LYS A 32 0.83 -6.12 8.85
N HIS A 33 0.15 -7.19 9.26
CA HIS A 33 0.70 -8.54 9.21
C HIS A 33 0.90 -9.01 7.76
N LEU A 34 -0.08 -8.78 6.88
CA LEU A 34 -0.03 -9.17 5.46
C LEU A 34 1.07 -8.42 4.70
N ILE A 35 1.22 -7.11 4.92
CA ILE A 35 2.29 -6.34 4.27
C ILE A 35 3.68 -6.77 4.76
N LYS A 36 3.83 -7.16 6.03
CA LYS A 36 5.11 -7.69 6.54
C LYS A 36 5.50 -8.96 5.81
N ASP A 37 4.55 -9.87 5.59
CA ASP A 37 4.79 -11.12 4.86
C ASP A 37 5.12 -10.84 3.38
N TYR A 38 4.40 -9.92 2.74
CA TYR A 38 4.71 -9.49 1.37
C TYR A 38 6.13 -8.92 1.26
N LEU A 39 6.50 -7.99 2.14
CA LEU A 39 7.83 -7.39 2.16
C LEU A 39 8.91 -8.44 2.47
N LYS A 40 8.61 -9.41 3.34
CA LYS A 40 9.51 -10.54 3.61
C LYS A 40 9.69 -11.39 2.35
N CYS A 41 8.62 -11.67 1.61
CA CYS A 41 8.68 -12.40 0.35
C CYS A 41 9.54 -11.68 -0.69
N LEU A 42 9.34 -10.38 -0.88
CA LEU A 42 10.17 -9.58 -1.79
C LEU A 42 11.65 -9.61 -1.38
N LYS A 43 11.96 -9.54 -0.09
CA LYS A 43 13.34 -9.63 0.41
C LYS A 43 13.96 -10.99 0.12
N LEU A 44 13.20 -12.07 0.28
CA LEU A 44 13.65 -13.43 -0.03
C LEU A 44 13.95 -13.60 -1.52
N GLN A 45 13.07 -13.05 -2.37
CA GLN A 45 13.21 -13.12 -3.83
C GLN A 45 14.04 -11.99 -4.44
N ARG A 46 14.90 -11.33 -3.66
CA ARG A 46 15.82 -10.30 -4.16
C ARG A 46 15.12 -9.15 -4.91
N GLY A 47 13.90 -8.81 -4.49
CA GLY A 47 13.08 -7.78 -5.10
C GLY A 47 12.25 -8.25 -6.30
N VAL A 48 12.32 -9.53 -6.67
CA VAL A 48 11.48 -10.11 -7.72
C VAL A 48 10.07 -10.35 -7.16
N ASN A 49 9.08 -9.77 -7.83
CA ASN A 49 7.67 -9.97 -7.48
C ASN A 49 7.13 -11.25 -8.14
N ASP A 50 7.49 -12.38 -7.53
CA ASP A 50 7.09 -13.72 -7.93
C ASP A 50 5.62 -14.02 -7.60
N ASP A 51 5.03 -15.08 -8.15
CA ASP A 51 3.62 -15.44 -7.96
C ASP A 51 3.27 -15.63 -6.46
N ALA A 52 4.21 -16.19 -5.71
CA ALA A 52 4.10 -16.31 -4.25
C ALA A 52 3.97 -14.96 -3.54
N CYS A 53 4.75 -13.95 -3.95
CA CYS A 53 4.70 -12.61 -3.36
C CYS A 53 3.44 -11.86 -3.81
N ARG A 54 3.04 -12.03 -5.06
CA ARG A 54 1.80 -11.47 -5.58
C ARG A 54 0.59 -11.97 -4.79
N LYS A 55 0.53 -13.25 -4.41
CA LYS A 55 -0.56 -13.78 -3.55
C LYS A 55 -0.67 -13.06 -2.21
N LEU A 56 0.48 -12.76 -1.59
CA LEU A 56 0.53 -11.98 -0.34
C LEU A 56 0.08 -10.52 -0.57
N ALA A 57 0.48 -9.92 -1.69
CA ALA A 57 0.02 -8.58 -2.08
C ALA A 57 -1.50 -8.51 -2.30
N LYS A 58 -2.09 -9.55 -2.91
CA LYS A 58 -3.53 -9.68 -3.10
C LYS A 58 -4.27 -9.68 -1.77
N GLY A 59 -3.83 -10.51 -0.81
CA GLY A 59 -4.42 -10.53 0.53
C GLY A 59 -4.32 -9.18 1.24
N TYR A 60 -3.17 -8.53 1.15
CA TYR A 60 -2.96 -7.20 1.74
C TYR A 60 -3.92 -6.15 1.17
N LEU A 61 -4.06 -6.10 -0.16
CA LEU A 61 -4.97 -5.15 -0.82
C LEU A 61 -6.45 -5.50 -0.54
N ALA A 62 -6.79 -6.78 -0.51
CA ALA A 62 -8.14 -7.23 -0.12
C ALA A 62 -8.52 -6.76 1.28
N CYS A 63 -7.61 -6.92 2.26
CA CYS A 63 -7.82 -6.45 3.63
C CYS A 63 -8.04 -4.93 3.68
N ARG A 64 -7.32 -4.16 2.85
CA ARG A 64 -7.52 -2.70 2.80
C ARG A 64 -8.85 -2.31 2.19
N MET A 65 -9.34 -3.03 1.19
CA MET A 65 -10.66 -2.79 0.61
C MET A 65 -11.78 -3.15 1.60
N ASP A 66 -11.67 -4.31 2.27
CA ASP A 66 -12.63 -4.78 3.28
C ASP A 66 -12.76 -3.82 4.48
N LYS A 67 -11.63 -3.31 4.96
CA LYS A 67 -11.56 -2.35 6.06
C LYS A 67 -11.85 -0.90 5.65
N ASN A 68 -12.30 -0.66 4.40
CA ASN A 68 -12.52 0.67 3.84
C ASN A 68 -11.28 1.60 3.94
N LEU A 69 -10.08 1.02 3.99
CA LEU A 69 -8.79 1.71 3.98
C LEU A 69 -8.27 1.97 2.56
N MET A 70 -9.01 1.52 1.54
CA MET A 70 -8.79 1.79 0.13
C MET A 70 -10.12 1.65 -0.61
N ALA A 71 -10.31 2.42 -1.68
CA ALA A 71 -11.46 2.22 -2.56
C ALA A 71 -11.45 0.80 -3.14
N PRO A 72 -12.61 0.13 -3.23
CA PRO A 72 -12.71 -1.17 -3.85
C PRO A 72 -12.36 -1.08 -5.35
N ASP A 73 -11.38 -1.86 -5.78
CA ASP A 73 -10.94 -1.91 -7.17
C ASP A 73 -10.70 -3.37 -7.60
N ASN A 74 -10.62 -3.61 -8.91
CA ASN A 74 -10.40 -4.95 -9.41
C ASN A 74 -8.91 -5.34 -9.35
N PHE A 75 -8.61 -6.56 -8.91
CA PHE A 75 -7.22 -7.03 -8.83
C PHE A 75 -6.47 -6.98 -10.16
N ARG A 76 -7.17 -7.10 -11.30
CA ARG A 76 -6.58 -6.97 -12.64
C ARG A 76 -6.05 -5.56 -12.89
N ASN A 77 -6.77 -4.53 -12.47
CA ASN A 77 -6.33 -3.12 -12.58
C ASN A 77 -5.13 -2.84 -11.69
N LEU A 78 -5.03 -3.53 -10.55
CA LEU A 78 -3.90 -3.45 -9.63
C LEU A 78 -2.68 -4.28 -10.09
N GLY A 79 -2.74 -4.88 -11.29
CA GLY A 79 -1.66 -5.71 -11.84
C GLY A 79 -1.51 -7.08 -11.15
N LEU A 80 -2.49 -7.49 -10.37
CA LEU A 80 -2.54 -8.76 -9.64
C LEU A 80 -3.37 -9.79 -10.39
N ILE A 81 -2.88 -10.17 -11.56
CA ILE A 81 -3.50 -11.20 -12.40
C ILE A 81 -2.86 -12.54 -12.04
N PHE A 82 -3.69 -13.48 -11.58
CA PHE A 82 -3.30 -14.87 -11.35
C PHE A 82 -4.10 -15.75 -12.29
N ASP A 83 -3.45 -16.72 -12.95
CA ASP A 83 -4.11 -17.65 -13.87
C ASP A 83 -5.30 -18.42 -13.22
N LYS A 84 -5.29 -18.59 -11.89
CA LYS A 84 -6.38 -19.28 -11.15
C LYS A 84 -7.56 -18.38 -10.78
N ASP A 85 -7.44 -17.06 -10.94
CA ASP A 85 -8.49 -16.08 -10.59
C ASP A 85 -9.31 -15.61 -11.81
N ALA A 86 -8.88 -15.97 -13.02
CA ALA A 86 -9.59 -15.66 -14.26
C ALA A 86 -11.00 -16.29 -14.33
N GLU A 87 -11.24 -17.37 -13.59
CA GLU A 87 -12.56 -18.03 -13.54
C GLU A 87 -13.52 -17.44 -12.49
N LYS A 88 -13.07 -16.59 -11.56
CA LYS A 88 -13.90 -16.07 -10.45
C LYS A 88 -14.17 -14.56 -10.48
N SER A 89 -13.88 -13.87 -11.59
CA SER A 89 -14.16 -12.43 -11.74
C SER A 89 -15.63 -12.11 -12.12
N GLY A 90 -16.54 -13.08 -12.01
CA GLY A 90 -17.95 -12.94 -12.43
C GLY A 90 -19.01 -12.92 -11.32
N ASN A 91 -18.66 -13.07 -10.04
CA ASN A 91 -19.68 -13.04 -8.99
C ASN A 91 -19.11 -12.74 -7.59
N GLU A 92 -19.00 -11.46 -7.24
CA GLU A 92 -19.15 -11.00 -5.84
C GLU A 92 -19.62 -9.54 -5.86
N SER A 93 -20.82 -9.35 -6.39
CA SER A 93 -21.71 -8.31 -5.89
C SER A 93 -22.45 -8.94 -4.73
N SER A 94 -22.14 -8.60 -3.48
CA SER A 94 -23.11 -8.73 -2.38
C SER A 94 -22.71 -7.97 -1.13
N GLY A 95 -23.73 -7.37 -0.54
CA GLY A 95 -23.71 -6.38 0.53
C GLY A 95 -24.51 -5.15 0.10
N THR A 96 -25.68 -5.29 -0.52
CA THR A 96 -27.02 -5.55 0.05
C THR A 96 -27.49 -4.48 1.04
N GLN A 97 -28.56 -3.80 0.60
CA GLN A 97 -29.52 -2.93 1.29
C GLN A 97 -29.08 -1.53 1.73
#